data_AF-A0A0X7A1M6-F1
#
_entry.id   AF-A0A0X7A1M6-F1
#
_cell.length_a   1.000
_cell.length_b   1.000
_cell.length_c   1.000
_cell.angle_alpha   90.00
_cell.angle_beta   90.00
_cell.angle_gamma   90.00
#
_symmetry.space_group_name_H-M   'P 1'
#
loop_
_entity.id
_entity.type
_entity.pdbx_description
1 polymer ?
#
loop_
_entity_poly.entity_id
_entity_poly.type
_entity_poly.pdbx_seq_one_letter_code
_entity_poly.pdbx_strand_id
1 'polypeptide(L)' 'MSLLPLTPTAQYPAWLDPKEAAYLNWISVGKTMEEAADLEGVKYNSVKSKLEEARKRFQIHTMPHLVALAIRAGLI' A
#
# COMPACT_ATOMS: atom_id res chain seq x y z
N MET A 1 13.08 -14.13 -30.49
CA MET A 1 12.48 -14.48 -29.18
C MET A 1 11.75 -13.25 -28.67
N SER A 2 10.41 -13.29 -28.68
CA SER A 2 9.59 -12.22 -28.12
C SER A 2 9.59 -12.36 -26.59
N LEU A 3 10.12 -11.38 -25.89
CA LEU A 3 10.00 -11.28 -24.44
C LEU A 3 8.56 -10.85 -24.15
N LEU A 4 7.72 -11.78 -23.69
CA LEU A 4 6.41 -11.42 -23.17
C LEU A 4 6.61 -10.37 -22.07
N PRO A 5 5.82 -9.28 -22.04
CA PRO A 5 5.90 -8.33 -20.96
C PRO A 5 5.60 -9.05 -19.65
N LEU A 6 6.63 -9.21 -18.81
CA LEU A 6 6.54 -9.82 -17.47
C LEU A 6 5.77 -8.93 -16.49
N THR A 7 5.21 -7.82 -16.95
CA THR A 7 4.33 -6.96 -16.20
C THR A 7 2.89 -7.47 -16.35
N PRO A 8 2.28 -8.06 -15.30
CA PRO A 8 0.86 -8.33 -15.27
C PRO A 8 0.04 -7.12 -15.73
N THR A 9 -0.83 -7.31 -16.71
CA THR A 9 -1.73 -6.30 -17.31
C THR A 9 -2.89 -5.90 -16.39
N ALA A 10 -3.01 -6.53 -15.22
CA ALA A 10 -3.97 -6.13 -14.19
C ALA A 10 -3.60 -4.73 -13.64
N GLN A 11 -4.00 -3.69 -14.35
CA GLN A 11 -4.05 -2.33 -13.87
C GLN A 11 -5.29 -2.22 -12.99
N TYR A 12 -5.09 -2.37 -11.69
CA TYR A 12 -6.13 -1.95 -10.75
C TYR A 12 -6.25 -0.44 -10.87
N PRO A 13 -7.45 0.14 -11.01
CA PRO A 13 -7.67 1.57 -10.87
C PRO A 13 -7.38 1.94 -9.41
N ALA A 14 -6.09 2.12 -9.15
CA ALA A 14 -5.49 2.14 -7.85
C ALA A 14 -5.13 3.58 -7.53
N TRP A 15 -6.03 4.28 -6.86
CA TRP A 15 -5.65 5.52 -6.19
C TRP A 15 -5.65 5.24 -4.69
N LEU A 16 -4.52 5.55 -4.07
CA LEU A 16 -4.37 5.60 -2.62
C LEU A 16 -4.68 7.01 -2.17
N ASP A 17 -5.35 7.15 -1.03
CA ASP A 17 -5.39 8.45 -0.35
C ASP A 17 -3.96 8.87 0.00
N PRO A 18 -3.62 10.18 0.03
CA PRO A 18 -2.30 10.65 0.43
C PRO A 18 -1.83 10.11 1.78
N LYS A 19 -2.76 9.92 2.73
CA LYS A 19 -2.48 9.32 4.04
C LYS A 19 -2.18 7.82 3.95
N GLU A 20 -2.91 7.09 3.11
CA GLU A 20 -2.68 5.67 2.90
C GLU A 20 -1.32 5.44 2.22
N ALA A 21 -0.98 6.29 1.26
CA ALA A 21 0.33 6.32 0.62
C ALA A 21 1.44 6.61 1.64
N ALA A 22 1.27 7.59 2.52
CA ALA A 22 2.23 7.88 3.59
C ALA A 22 2.43 6.68 4.53
N TYR A 23 1.35 6.04 4.99
CA TYR A 23 1.46 4.84 5.84
C TYR A 23 2.15 3.68 5.11
N LEU A 24 1.81 3.46 3.83
CA LEU A 24 2.43 2.41 3.02
C LEU A 24 3.90 2.71 2.72
N ASN A 25 4.29 3.98 2.61
CA ASN A 25 5.69 4.39 2.46
C ASN A 25 6.50 4.06 3.72
N TRP A 26 5.97 4.36 4.92
CA TRP A 26 6.63 3.93 6.15
C TRP A 26 6.76 2.41 6.24
N ILE A 27 5.71 1.67 5.89
CA ILE A 27 5.73 0.20 5.87
C ILE A 27 6.71 -0.33 4.82
N SER A 28 6.87 0.33 3.67
CA SER A 28 7.83 -0.08 2.62
C SER A 28 9.27 0.05 3.08
N VAL A 29 9.56 1.03 3.94
CA VAL A 29 10.87 1.23 4.60
C VAL A 29 11.09 0.22 5.75
N GLY A 30 10.08 -0.61 6.06
CA GLY A 30 10.14 -1.64 7.10
C GLY A 30 9.66 -1.17 8.47
N LYS A 31 8.98 -0.01 8.56
CA LYS A 31 8.34 0.43 9.80
C LYS A 31 7.08 -0.38 10.09
N THR A 32 6.81 -0.55 11.37
CA THR A 32 5.54 -1.12 11.83
C THR A 32 4.40 -0.10 11.70
N MET A 33 3.15 -0.58 11.72
CA MET A 33 1.98 0.31 11.69
C MET A 33 1.90 1.22 12.92
N GLU A 34 2.42 0.78 14.07
CA GLU A 34 2.50 1.60 15.28
C GLU A 34 3.50 2.75 15.08
N GLU A 35 4.72 2.45 14.62
CA GLU A 35 5.71 3.50 14.32
C GLU A 35 5.21 4.47 13.24
N ALA A 36 4.54 3.97 12.20
CA ALA A 36 3.94 4.84 11.18
C ALA A 36 2.84 5.74 11.78
N ALA A 37 2.07 5.23 12.75
CA ALA A 37 1.04 6.00 13.44
C ALA A 37 1.66 7.09 14.33
N ASP A 38 2.71 6.77 15.09
CA ASP A 38 3.47 7.72 15.90
C ASP A 38 4.12 8.82 15.03
N LEU A 39 4.71 8.45 13.89
CA LEU A 39 5.33 9.40 12.95
C LEU A 39 4.31 10.35 12.32
N GLU A 40 3.12 9.87 11.99
CA GLU A 40 2.04 10.67 11.40
C GLU A 40 1.18 11.38 12.47
N GLY A 41 1.44 11.16 13.76
CA GLY A 41 0.67 11.74 14.86
C GLY A 41 -0.79 11.26 14.93
N VAL A 42 -1.06 10.07 14.40
CA VAL A 42 -2.40 9.47 14.34
C VAL A 42 -2.49 8.26 15.26
N LYS A 43 -3.72 7.84 15.58
CA LYS A 43 -3.93 6.60 16.34
C LYS A 43 -3.69 5.40 15.44
N TYR A 44 -3.11 4.33 16.01
CA TYR A 44 -2.98 3.02 15.36
C TYR A 44 -4.28 2.54 14.68
N ASN A 45 -5.42 2.73 15.34
CA ASN A 45 -6.72 2.34 14.80
C ASN A 45 -7.09 3.07 13.49
N SER A 46 -6.66 4.32 13.34
CA SER A 46 -6.87 5.08 12.09
C SER A 46 -6.00 4.54 10.96
N VAL A 47 -4.72 4.23 11.23
CA VAL A 47 -3.82 3.61 10.26
C VAL A 47 -4.35 2.25 9.83
N LYS A 48 -4.70 1.39 10.80
CA LYS A 48 -5.27 0.07 10.55
C LYS A 48 -6.55 0.14 9.72
N SER A 49 -7.50 1.01 10.10
CA SER A 49 -8.76 1.14 9.36
C SER A 49 -8.53 1.57 7.91
N LYS A 50 -7.62 2.53 7.67
CA LYS A 50 -7.29 3.00 6.33
C LYS A 50 -6.59 1.93 5.48
N LEU A 51 -5.62 1.21 6.05
CA LEU A 51 -4.96 0.10 5.36
C LEU A 51 -5.92 -1.05 5.07
N GLU A 52 -6.86 -1.35 5.97
CA GLU A 52 -7.90 -2.36 5.73
C GLU A 52 -8.87 -1.93 4.60
N GLU A 53 -9.22 -0.65 4.53
CA GLU A 53 -10.06 -0.11 3.46
C GLU A 53 -9.35 -0.19 2.11
N ALA A 54 -8.09 0.22 2.06
CA ALA A 54 -7.21 0.00 0.91
C ALA A 54 -7.18 -1.49 0.53
N ARG A 55 -6.92 -2.40 1.49
CA ARG A 55 -6.91 -3.86 1.22
C ARG A 55 -8.21 -4.36 0.61
N LYS A 56 -9.36 -3.98 1.15
CA LYS A 56 -10.68 -4.37 0.62
C LYS A 56 -10.87 -3.84 -0.80
N ARG A 57 -10.49 -2.59 -1.04
CA ARG A 57 -10.57 -1.95 -2.34
C ARG A 57 -9.70 -2.65 -3.39
N PHE A 58 -8.48 -3.02 -3.00
CA PHE A 58 -7.55 -3.76 -3.85
C PHE A 58 -7.86 -5.26 -3.93
N GLN A 59 -8.78 -5.77 -3.10
CA GLN A 59 -9.05 -7.19 -2.91
C GLN A 59 -7.78 -7.98 -2.56
N ILE A 60 -6.90 -7.36 -1.75
CA ILE A 60 -5.61 -7.91 -1.37
C ILE A 60 -5.66 -8.46 0.05
N HIS A 61 -5.18 -9.70 0.20
CA HIS A 61 -5.18 -10.41 1.48
C HIS A 61 -3.95 -10.15 2.33
N THR A 62 -2.86 -9.59 1.80
CA THR A 62 -1.61 -9.42 2.56
C THR A 62 -1.04 -8.01 2.42
N MET A 63 -0.50 -7.48 3.52
CA MET A 63 0.09 -6.13 3.52
C MET A 63 1.30 -5.98 2.60
N PRO A 64 2.23 -6.96 2.52
CA PRO A 64 3.36 -6.89 1.59
C PRO A 64 2.91 -6.84 0.12
N HIS A 65 1.81 -7.51 -0.23
CA HIS A 65 1.26 -7.44 -1.58
C HIS A 65 0.68 -6.05 -1.86
N LEU A 66 0.01 -5.42 -0.88
CA LEU A 66 -0.46 -4.04 -1.02
C LEU A 66 0.71 -3.06 -1.23
N VAL A 67 1.80 -3.20 -0.46
CA VAL A 67 3.01 -2.38 -0.62
C VAL A 67 3.66 -2.60 -1.98
N ALA A 68 3.83 -3.86 -2.40
CA ALA A 68 4.40 -4.19 -3.71
C ALA A 68 3.56 -3.62 -4.86
N LEU A 69 2.23 -3.65 -4.74
CA LEU A 69 1.34 -3.05 -5.72
C LEU A 69 1.44 -1.52 -5.72
N ALA A 70 1.52 -0.89 -4.56
CA ALA A 70 1.69 0.55 -4.43
C ALA A 70 3.00 1.04 -5.08
N ILE A 71 4.12 0.36 -4.82
CA ILE A 71 5.42 0.65 -5.45
C ILE A 71 5.33 0.45 -6.97
N ARG A 72 4.76 -0.68 -7.40
CA ARG A 72 4.67 -1.02 -8.82
C ARG A 72 3.75 -0.07 -9.60
N ALA A 73 2.71 0.46 -8.96
CA ALA A 73 1.83 1.45 -9.53
C ALA A 73 2.39 2.88 -9.46
N GLY A 74 3.55 3.10 -8.82
CA GLY A 74 4.16 4.42 -8.65
C GLY A 74 3.37 5.33 -7.70
N LEU A 75 2.65 4.73 -6.74
CA LEU A 75 1.80 5.46 -5.79
C LEU A 75 2.57 5.87 -4.52
N ILE A 76 3.74 5.27 -4.26
CA ILE A 76 4.65 5.57 -3.15
C ILE A 76 6.12 5.52 -3.59
#